data_AF-A0A1F7IJR3-F1
#
_entry.id   AF-A0A1F7IJR3-F1
#
_cell.length_a   1.000
_cell.length_b   1.000
_cell.length_c   1.000
_cell.angle_alpha   90.00
_cell.angle_beta   90.00
_cell.angle_gamma   90.00
#
_symmetry.space_group_name_H-M   'P 1'
#
loop_
_entity.id
_entity.type
_entity.pdbx_description
1 polymer ?
#
loop_
_entity_poly.entity_id
_entity_poly.type
_entity_poly.pdbx_seq_one_letter_code
_entity_poly.pdbx_strand_id
1 'polypeptide(L)'
;MKKSYIILTLLFIFTLTIFVTLFPSKTKAQVTAAACPSGLVSYWRGDGDTTDSIGLNNGQFVDNAQFTTGKVNQAFNFDGGYFKSGSLNLPTGNAPRTLEFWVKSPNMAVGDTFLAGWGNNANYQMSSIFLGWANQRSSRYASWEFGTSVIGSVLANDTWYHLAMTYDGTTNWDAVKIYLNGARDTESWYPYVTQNLITPPGTDFIMAFNSFFEEYYKSHPDGQLDHRFHGAMDEVAVFNYVLTEAEINQHYQNGVAVLPYCEPTVNVAIDIKPGSTSNCFNNNGYGALPVAILGSSNFDANQVNPETVALNGMVVKAVGKSNKLLAHIEDTNSDGFMDMVVQIQDADGAYASGETLATLAGKTFSGKDIKGTDTICIVP
;
A
#
# COMPACT_ATOMS: atom_id res chain seq x y z
N MET A 1 10.97 68.59 -74.53
CA MET A 1 11.64 68.41 -73.22
C MET A 1 10.71 67.69 -72.27
N LYS A 2 10.99 66.41 -71.95
CA LYS A 2 10.87 65.81 -70.61
C LYS A 2 11.38 64.35 -70.67
N LYS A 3 12.20 64.02 -69.66
CA LYS A 3 13.17 62.93 -69.60
C LYS A 3 12.52 61.58 -69.25
N SER A 4 13.12 60.51 -69.78
CA SER A 4 12.94 59.10 -69.41
C SER A 4 13.28 58.82 -67.94
N TYR A 5 12.58 57.86 -67.34
CA TYR A 5 13.03 57.17 -66.12
C TYR A 5 13.03 55.66 -66.36
N ILE A 6 14.20 55.07 -66.11
CA ILE A 6 14.53 53.65 -66.21
C ILE A 6 14.04 52.98 -64.91
N ILE A 7 13.24 51.91 -65.02
CA ILE A 7 12.82 51.09 -63.89
C ILE A 7 13.82 49.95 -63.74
N LEU A 8 14.51 49.91 -62.60
CA LEU A 8 15.47 48.89 -62.19
C LEU A 8 14.73 47.83 -61.35
N THR A 9 14.60 46.60 -61.84
CA THR A 9 13.91 45.51 -61.13
C THR A 9 14.89 44.82 -60.19
N LEU A 10 14.71 44.94 -58.87
CA LEU A 10 15.47 44.18 -57.86
C LEU A 10 14.79 42.82 -57.60
N LEU A 11 15.55 41.73 -57.74
CA LEU A 11 15.15 40.37 -57.38
C LEU A 11 15.54 40.10 -55.92
N PHE A 12 14.57 39.87 -55.02
CA PHE A 12 14.82 39.42 -53.64
C PHE A 12 14.70 37.89 -53.57
N ILE A 13 15.80 37.21 -53.25
CA ILE A 13 15.83 35.77 -52.96
C ILE A 13 15.58 35.60 -51.45
N PHE A 14 14.45 34.99 -51.08
CA PHE A 14 14.16 34.60 -49.69
C PHE A 14 14.67 33.17 -49.47
N THR A 15 15.73 33.00 -48.68
CA THR A 15 16.14 31.69 -48.16
C THR A 15 15.30 31.33 -46.94
N LEU A 16 14.52 30.25 -47.04
CA LEU A 16 13.70 29.70 -45.95
C LEU A 16 14.57 28.80 -45.06
N THR A 17 14.93 29.27 -43.87
CA THR A 17 15.61 28.45 -42.85
C THR A 17 14.56 27.78 -41.97
N ILE A 18 14.37 26.46 -42.09
CA ILE A 18 13.49 25.68 -41.22
C ILE A 18 14.21 25.44 -39.89
N PHE A 19 13.78 26.12 -38.82
CA PHE A 19 14.12 25.76 -37.45
C PHE A 19 13.23 24.58 -37.03
N VAL A 20 13.79 23.37 -37.00
CA VAL A 20 13.15 22.23 -36.33
C VAL A 20 13.31 22.44 -34.84
N THR A 21 12.30 23.00 -34.18
CA THR A 21 12.23 22.98 -32.72
C THR A 21 11.97 21.55 -32.28
N LEU A 22 13.03 20.88 -31.77
CA LEU A 22 12.89 19.66 -31.00
C LEU A 22 12.07 19.99 -29.75
N PHE A 23 10.79 19.62 -29.74
CA PHE A 23 10.02 19.57 -28.52
C PHE A 23 10.58 18.41 -27.70
N PRO A 24 11.13 18.62 -26.49
CA PRO A 24 11.44 17.51 -25.61
C PRO A 24 10.14 16.74 -25.37
N SER A 25 10.16 15.44 -25.68
CA SER A 25 9.10 14.53 -25.27
C SER A 25 8.93 14.69 -23.77
N LYS A 26 7.77 15.20 -23.33
CA LYS A 26 7.38 15.12 -21.93
C LYS A 26 7.08 13.65 -21.65
N THR A 27 8.11 12.87 -21.33
CA THR A 27 7.92 11.64 -20.59
C THR A 27 7.22 12.04 -19.31
N LYS A 28 5.93 11.69 -19.17
CA LYS A 28 5.26 11.78 -17.87
C LYS A 28 6.08 10.90 -16.93
N ALA A 29 6.74 11.51 -15.94
CA ALA A 29 7.26 10.73 -14.83
C ALA A 29 6.06 9.98 -14.24
N GLN A 30 6.09 8.65 -14.29
CA GLN A 30 5.09 7.83 -13.64
C GLN A 30 5.26 8.05 -12.15
N VAL A 31 4.32 8.76 -11.53
CA VAL A 31 4.28 8.92 -10.09
C VAL A 31 3.88 7.56 -9.53
N THR A 32 4.78 6.92 -8.79
CA THR A 32 4.52 5.67 -8.09
C THR A 32 4.47 5.95 -6.61
N ALA A 33 3.74 5.12 -5.85
CA ALA A 33 3.78 5.21 -4.40
C ALA A 33 5.21 4.90 -3.89
N ALA A 34 5.53 5.42 -2.71
CA ALA A 34 6.81 5.19 -2.07
C ALA A 34 6.91 3.77 -1.49
N ALA A 35 8.12 3.38 -1.07
CA ALA A 35 8.30 2.15 -0.29
C ALA A 35 7.55 2.24 1.05
N CYS A 36 7.03 1.12 1.53
CA CYS A 36 6.27 1.08 2.77
C CYS A 36 7.14 1.39 4.01
N PRO A 37 6.63 2.17 4.98
CA PRO A 37 7.38 2.49 6.19
C PRO A 37 7.51 1.27 7.10
N SER A 38 8.60 1.17 7.85
CA SER A 38 8.89 0.01 8.72
C SER A 38 7.91 -0.19 9.88
N GLY A 39 7.10 0.83 10.19
CA GLY A 39 6.08 0.77 11.23
C GLY A 39 4.67 0.42 10.73
N LEU A 40 4.50 0.19 9.42
CA LEU A 40 3.28 -0.38 8.87
C LEU A 40 3.22 -1.86 9.24
N VAL A 41 2.15 -2.28 9.91
CA VAL A 41 1.99 -3.65 10.44
C VAL A 41 1.11 -4.49 9.53
N SER A 42 -0.01 -3.93 9.11
CA SER A 42 -0.97 -4.57 8.22
C SER A 42 -1.52 -3.57 7.23
N TYR A 43 -1.71 -4.03 5.99
CA TYR A 43 -2.23 -3.20 4.91
C TYR A 43 -3.05 -4.03 3.93
N TRP A 44 -4.35 -3.79 3.92
CA TRP A 44 -5.32 -4.46 3.07
C TRP A 44 -5.78 -3.49 1.97
N ARG A 45 -5.34 -3.76 0.74
CA ARG A 45 -5.60 -2.89 -0.42
C ARG A 45 -7.01 -3.03 -1.00
N GLY A 46 -7.72 -4.14 -0.75
CA GLY A 46 -9.04 -4.36 -1.38
C GLY A 46 -8.98 -4.62 -2.89
N ASP A 47 -7.79 -4.88 -3.42
CA ASP A 47 -7.47 -5.05 -4.84
C ASP A 47 -7.79 -6.46 -5.38
N GLY A 48 -8.99 -6.95 -5.05
CA GLY A 48 -9.49 -8.26 -5.52
C GLY A 48 -9.10 -9.44 -4.63
N ASP A 49 -8.41 -9.19 -3.51
CA ASP A 49 -8.11 -10.18 -2.48
C ASP A 49 -8.20 -9.61 -1.06
N THR A 50 -8.16 -10.49 -0.06
CA THR A 50 -8.19 -10.15 1.38
C THR A 50 -6.82 -10.27 2.04
N THR A 51 -5.74 -10.29 1.26
CA THR A 51 -4.38 -10.50 1.77
C THR A 51 -3.85 -9.26 2.48
N ASP A 52 -3.11 -9.48 3.56
CA ASP A 52 -2.32 -8.43 4.19
C ASP A 52 -1.04 -8.27 3.36
N SER A 53 -0.89 -7.12 2.71
CA SER A 53 0.22 -6.86 1.79
C SER A 53 1.55 -6.59 2.49
N ILE A 54 1.56 -6.55 3.83
CA ILE A 54 2.74 -6.22 4.66
C ILE A 54 3.01 -7.31 5.68
N GLY A 55 1.96 -7.73 6.39
CA GLY A 55 2.04 -8.68 7.49
C GLY A 55 1.52 -10.06 7.12
N LEU A 56 1.11 -10.79 8.16
CA LEU A 56 0.51 -12.13 8.04
C LEU A 56 -0.97 -12.13 8.43
N ASN A 57 -1.58 -10.96 8.64
CA ASN A 57 -2.98 -10.85 9.05
C ASN A 57 -3.91 -10.95 7.84
N ASN A 58 -3.74 -12.00 7.03
CA ASN A 58 -4.63 -12.27 5.91
C ASN A 58 -6.07 -12.38 6.41
N GLY A 59 -6.95 -11.63 5.76
CA GLY A 59 -8.35 -11.58 6.13
C GLY A 59 -9.20 -12.59 5.39
N GLN A 60 -10.46 -12.61 5.76
CA GLN A 60 -11.51 -13.34 5.09
C GLN A 60 -12.82 -12.56 5.17
N PHE A 61 -13.63 -12.70 4.14
CA PHE A 61 -15.01 -12.26 4.17
C PHE A 61 -15.88 -13.23 4.95
N VAL A 62 -16.86 -12.67 5.66
CA VAL A 62 -17.96 -13.39 6.28
C VAL A 62 -19.26 -12.82 5.72
N ASP A 63 -20.19 -13.71 5.41
CA ASP A 63 -21.46 -13.42 4.74
C ASP A 63 -21.25 -12.70 3.39
N ASN A 64 -22.00 -11.62 3.12
CA ASN A 64 -22.09 -10.97 1.80
C ASN A 64 -21.05 -9.86 1.57
N ALA A 65 -19.83 -9.98 2.10
CA ALA A 65 -18.75 -9.06 1.76
C ALA A 65 -18.10 -9.43 0.42
N GLN A 66 -17.79 -8.43 -0.41
CA GLN A 66 -17.34 -8.59 -1.79
C GLN A 66 -16.35 -7.48 -2.19
N PHE A 67 -15.92 -7.45 -3.45
CA PHE A 67 -15.12 -6.36 -4.02
C PHE A 67 -15.95 -5.47 -4.95
N THR A 68 -15.61 -4.18 -5.03
CA THR A 68 -16.22 -3.20 -5.94
C THR A 68 -15.16 -2.25 -6.50
N THR A 69 -15.56 -1.23 -7.28
CA THR A 69 -14.65 -0.16 -7.70
C THR A 69 -14.25 0.72 -6.52
N GLY A 70 -12.93 0.85 -6.30
CA GLY A 70 -12.36 1.52 -5.15
C GLY A 70 -12.04 2.99 -5.36
N LYS A 71 -11.44 3.58 -4.33
CA LYS A 71 -10.76 4.87 -4.41
C LYS A 71 -9.43 4.72 -5.16
N VAL A 72 -8.71 3.65 -4.88
CA VAL A 72 -7.54 3.16 -5.60
C VAL A 72 -7.94 1.81 -6.18
N ASN A 73 -7.95 1.66 -7.51
CA ASN A 73 -8.29 0.38 -8.16
C ASN A 73 -9.63 -0.26 -7.68
N GLN A 74 -9.59 -1.31 -6.83
CA GLN A 74 -10.78 -1.96 -6.24
C GLN A 74 -10.85 -1.73 -4.73
N ALA A 75 -12.03 -1.96 -4.14
CA ALA A 75 -12.24 -1.80 -2.70
C ALA A 75 -13.04 -2.96 -2.12
N PHE A 76 -12.94 -3.14 -0.80
CA PHE A 76 -13.89 -3.95 -0.05
C PHE A 76 -15.27 -3.30 -0.11
N ASN A 77 -16.30 -4.10 -0.33
CA ASN A 77 -17.70 -3.68 -0.35
C ASN A 77 -18.51 -4.53 0.63
N PHE A 78 -19.23 -3.85 1.51
CA PHE A 78 -20.03 -4.44 2.55
C PHE A 78 -21.50 -4.11 2.28
N ASP A 79 -22.32 -5.13 2.08
CA ASP A 79 -23.77 -5.02 1.99
C ASP A 79 -24.42 -6.21 2.71
N GLY A 80 -24.32 -6.21 4.04
CA GLY A 80 -24.77 -7.31 4.89
C GLY A 80 -23.73 -8.40 5.12
N GLY A 81 -22.44 -8.11 4.95
CA GLY A 81 -21.32 -8.95 5.38
C GLY A 81 -20.22 -8.12 6.02
N TYR A 82 -19.18 -8.78 6.52
CA TYR A 82 -18.08 -8.12 7.22
C TYR A 82 -16.74 -8.79 6.89
N PHE A 83 -15.66 -8.10 7.22
CA PHE A 83 -14.31 -8.64 7.11
C PHE A 83 -13.76 -8.95 8.49
N LYS A 84 -12.99 -10.04 8.59
CA LYS A 84 -12.17 -10.31 9.76
C LYS A 84 -10.78 -10.83 9.39
N SER A 85 -9.79 -10.50 10.22
CA SER A 85 -8.46 -11.09 10.17
C SER A 85 -7.95 -11.37 11.58
N GLY A 86 -6.83 -12.09 11.67
CA GLY A 86 -6.04 -12.13 12.89
C GLY A 86 -5.44 -10.77 13.25
N SER A 87 -4.74 -10.72 14.37
CA SER A 87 -4.19 -9.50 14.95
C SER A 87 -2.70 -9.62 15.32
N LEU A 88 -1.95 -10.46 14.61
CA LEU A 88 -0.54 -10.66 14.84
C LEU A 88 0.21 -9.33 14.70
N ASN A 89 0.99 -8.97 15.71
CA ASN A 89 1.76 -7.72 15.80
C ASN A 89 0.95 -6.42 15.78
N LEU A 90 -0.39 -6.47 15.71
CA LEU A 90 -1.20 -5.26 15.90
C LEU A 90 -0.95 -4.69 17.30
N PRO A 91 -0.92 -3.35 17.46
CA PRO A 91 -0.64 -2.74 18.76
C PRO A 91 -1.62 -3.18 19.85
N THR A 92 -1.08 -3.51 21.01
CA THR A 92 -1.86 -3.94 22.19
C THR A 92 -1.57 -3.04 23.38
N GLY A 93 -2.42 -3.13 24.41
CA GLY A 93 -2.29 -2.30 25.59
C GLY A 93 -2.25 -0.82 25.21
N ASN A 94 -1.26 -0.12 25.78
CA ASN A 94 -1.08 1.31 25.56
C ASN A 94 -0.08 1.67 24.45
N ALA A 95 0.36 0.72 23.63
CA ALA A 95 1.46 0.92 22.66
C ALA A 95 1.06 1.73 21.42
N PRO A 96 1.74 2.85 21.06
CA PRO A 96 1.33 3.82 20.03
C PRO A 96 0.84 3.20 18.73
N ARG A 97 -0.15 3.84 18.08
CA ARG A 97 -0.77 3.30 16.88
C ARG A 97 -1.40 4.34 15.97
N THR A 98 -1.62 3.94 14.73
CA THR A 98 -2.49 4.63 13.77
C THR A 98 -3.35 3.61 13.02
N LEU A 99 -4.63 3.95 12.81
CA LEU A 99 -5.54 3.26 11.90
C LEU A 99 -6.02 4.27 10.87
N GLU A 100 -5.91 3.95 9.58
CA GLU A 100 -6.43 4.77 8.50
C GLU A 100 -7.01 3.95 7.36
N PHE A 101 -7.96 4.54 6.64
CA PHE A 101 -8.62 3.94 5.48
C PHE A 101 -9.43 4.97 4.71
N TRP A 102 -9.73 4.67 3.46
CA TRP A 102 -10.77 5.34 2.69
C TRP A 102 -12.14 4.68 2.94
N VAL A 103 -13.19 5.49 2.99
CA VAL A 103 -14.57 5.03 3.16
C VAL A 103 -15.55 5.79 2.27
N LYS A 104 -16.55 5.09 1.74
CA LYS A 104 -17.70 5.65 1.03
C LYS A 104 -18.95 4.84 1.36
N SER A 105 -20.07 5.50 1.63
CA SER A 105 -21.34 4.84 1.90
C SER A 105 -22.49 5.60 1.24
N PRO A 106 -23.51 4.90 0.69
CA PRO A 106 -24.76 5.54 0.28
C PRO A 106 -25.54 6.14 1.45
N ASN A 107 -25.21 5.74 2.69
CA ASN A 107 -25.85 6.25 3.88
C ASN A 107 -24.82 6.41 5.02
N MET A 108 -24.11 7.54 5.02
CA MET A 108 -23.27 7.96 6.15
C MET A 108 -24.11 8.33 7.38
N ALA A 109 -25.44 8.39 7.23
CA ALA A 109 -26.36 8.88 8.24
C ALA A 109 -26.93 7.82 9.20
N VAL A 110 -26.63 6.53 8.98
CA VAL A 110 -27.13 5.44 9.84
C VAL A 110 -26.52 5.57 11.25
N GLY A 111 -27.24 5.09 12.27
CA GLY A 111 -26.85 5.15 13.69
C GLY A 111 -25.50 4.48 14.01
N ASP A 112 -25.29 4.06 15.25
CA ASP A 112 -23.97 3.56 15.68
C ASP A 112 -23.47 2.38 14.81
N THR A 113 -22.54 2.65 13.90
CA THR A 113 -22.03 1.69 12.93
C THR A 113 -20.52 1.55 13.07
N PHE A 114 -20.05 0.33 13.30
CA PHE A 114 -18.63 0.03 13.42
C PHE A 114 -17.98 0.00 12.03
N LEU A 115 -16.97 0.84 11.81
CA LEU A 115 -16.26 0.87 10.54
C LEU A 115 -15.11 -0.13 10.55
N ALA A 116 -14.09 0.11 11.36
CA ALA A 116 -12.93 -0.76 11.45
C ALA A 116 -12.23 -0.61 12.79
N GLY A 117 -11.58 -1.69 13.24
CA GLY A 117 -10.79 -1.69 14.46
C GLY A 117 -10.57 -3.09 15.04
N TRP A 118 -9.92 -3.12 16.20
CA TRP A 118 -9.65 -4.36 16.96
C TRP A 118 -9.78 -4.08 18.47
N GLY A 119 -9.78 -5.15 19.26
CA GLY A 119 -9.94 -5.08 20.72
C GLY A 119 -11.27 -5.65 21.20
N ASN A 120 -11.66 -5.28 22.42
CA ASN A 120 -12.85 -5.82 23.08
C ASN A 120 -13.79 -4.70 23.55
N ASN A 121 -15.02 -4.69 23.04
CA ASN A 121 -16.03 -3.70 23.41
C ASN A 121 -16.55 -3.85 24.85
N ALA A 122 -16.65 -5.07 25.38
CA ALA A 122 -17.29 -5.36 26.67
C ALA A 122 -16.66 -4.58 27.84
N ASN A 123 -15.38 -4.22 27.71
CA ASN A 123 -14.63 -3.42 28.69
C ASN A 123 -14.15 -2.07 28.10
N TYR A 124 -14.68 -1.64 26.95
CA TYR A 124 -14.24 -0.46 26.21
C TYR A 124 -12.76 -0.49 25.77
N GLN A 125 -12.19 -1.66 25.57
CA GLN A 125 -10.77 -1.88 25.24
C GLN A 125 -10.56 -2.03 23.72
N MET A 126 -11.18 -1.15 22.93
CA MET A 126 -11.08 -1.15 21.47
C MET A 126 -10.22 0.01 20.99
N SER A 127 -9.56 -0.18 19.84
CA SER A 127 -9.01 0.89 19.00
C SER A 127 -9.78 0.82 17.68
N SER A 128 -10.66 1.80 17.44
CA SER A 128 -11.63 1.71 16.35
C SER A 128 -12.17 3.06 15.89
N ILE A 129 -12.71 3.07 14.68
CA ILE A 129 -13.48 4.19 14.12
C ILE A 129 -14.92 3.72 13.86
N PHE A 130 -15.90 4.56 14.16
CA PHE A 130 -17.34 4.33 13.99
C PHE A 130 -18.05 5.55 13.36
N LEU A 131 -19.30 5.37 12.93
CA LEU A 131 -20.26 6.43 12.57
C LEU A 131 -21.39 6.50 13.61
N GLY A 132 -21.96 7.68 13.86
CA GLY A 132 -23.36 7.79 14.34
C GLY A 132 -23.60 8.29 15.77
N TRP A 133 -22.58 8.51 16.61
CA TRP A 133 -22.85 8.76 18.05
C TRP A 133 -23.44 10.13 18.36
N ALA A 134 -23.27 11.19 17.55
CA ALA A 134 -23.79 12.50 17.97
C ALA A 134 -25.34 12.52 18.00
N ASN A 135 -25.87 12.36 19.22
CA ASN A 135 -27.23 12.59 19.69
C ASN A 135 -28.37 12.12 18.78
N GLN A 136 -28.18 10.96 18.11
CA GLN A 136 -29.14 10.34 17.18
C GLN A 136 -29.58 11.27 16.02
N ARG A 137 -28.85 12.37 15.76
CA ARG A 137 -29.28 13.40 14.79
C ARG A 137 -28.16 13.95 13.92
N SER A 138 -26.89 13.71 14.24
CA SER A 138 -25.77 14.11 13.38
C SER A 138 -24.81 12.94 13.22
N SER A 139 -24.81 12.34 12.04
CA SER A 139 -23.97 11.16 11.78
C SER A 139 -22.54 11.61 11.51
N ARG A 140 -21.80 11.64 12.60
CA ARG A 140 -20.40 12.03 12.66
C ARG A 140 -19.56 10.78 12.77
N TYR A 141 -18.40 10.80 12.13
CA TYR A 141 -17.40 9.78 12.39
C TYR A 141 -16.69 10.07 13.70
N ALA A 142 -16.23 9.03 14.38
CA ALA A 142 -15.56 9.19 15.65
C ALA A 142 -14.67 7.99 15.95
N SER A 143 -13.65 8.23 16.78
CA SER A 143 -12.81 7.18 17.33
C SER A 143 -13.43 6.66 18.63
N TRP A 144 -13.48 5.34 18.84
CA TRP A 144 -13.75 4.78 20.16
C TRP A 144 -12.47 4.21 20.74
N GLU A 145 -11.98 4.84 21.80
CA GLU A 145 -10.99 4.28 22.71
C GLU A 145 -11.47 4.50 24.14
N PHE A 146 -11.60 3.42 24.93
CA PHE A 146 -11.80 3.52 26.39
C PHE A 146 -13.07 4.27 26.84
N GLY A 147 -14.16 4.22 26.07
CA GLY A 147 -15.41 4.91 26.41
C GLY A 147 -15.32 6.43 26.20
N THR A 148 -14.25 6.89 25.56
CA THR A 148 -14.03 8.26 25.13
C THR A 148 -14.16 8.33 23.62
N SER A 149 -14.86 9.36 23.14
CA SER A 149 -15.09 9.57 21.72
C SER A 149 -14.48 10.88 21.30
N VAL A 150 -13.60 10.85 20.30
CA VAL A 150 -13.24 12.06 19.56
C VAL A 150 -14.21 12.13 18.40
N ILE A 151 -15.10 13.10 18.43
CA ILE A 151 -16.17 13.24 17.44
C ILE A 151 -15.72 14.22 16.36
N GLY A 152 -15.68 13.76 15.11
CA GLY A 152 -15.33 14.56 13.95
C GLY A 152 -16.52 15.17 13.23
N SER A 153 -16.28 15.56 12.00
CA SER A 153 -17.22 16.19 11.08
C SER A 153 -18.35 15.25 10.65
N VAL A 154 -19.43 15.84 10.13
CA VAL A 154 -20.49 15.10 9.42
C VAL A 154 -20.00 14.75 8.01
N LEU A 155 -20.22 13.52 7.59
CA LEU A 155 -19.83 13.03 6.26
C LEU A 155 -21.05 13.00 5.32
N ALA A 156 -20.86 13.42 4.07
CA ALA A 156 -21.91 13.33 3.05
C ALA A 156 -22.00 11.92 2.46
N ASN A 157 -23.20 11.53 2.04
CA ASN A 157 -23.40 10.27 1.33
C ASN A 157 -22.63 10.25 -0.01
N ASP A 158 -22.32 9.04 -0.47
CA ASP A 158 -21.74 8.75 -1.79
C ASP A 158 -20.43 9.48 -2.11
N THR A 159 -19.72 9.93 -1.07
CA THR A 159 -18.44 10.63 -1.18
C THR A 159 -17.34 9.80 -0.53
N TRP A 160 -16.20 9.68 -1.19
CA TRP A 160 -15.00 9.08 -0.62
C TRP A 160 -14.34 10.03 0.38
N TYR A 161 -14.10 9.54 1.59
CA TYR A 161 -13.35 10.24 2.63
C TYR A 161 -12.17 9.39 3.09
N HIS A 162 -11.03 10.02 3.33
CA HIS A 162 -9.91 9.39 4.03
C HIS A 162 -10.05 9.70 5.52
N LEU A 163 -10.20 8.65 6.33
CA LEU A 163 -10.28 8.75 7.78
C LEU A 163 -8.99 8.19 8.38
N ALA A 164 -8.44 8.89 9.36
CA ALA A 164 -7.36 8.35 10.18
C ALA A 164 -7.57 8.66 11.66
N MET A 165 -7.08 7.79 12.51
CA MET A 165 -7.04 7.93 13.95
C MET A 165 -5.63 7.56 14.44
N THR A 166 -5.01 8.47 15.20
CA THR A 166 -3.74 8.21 15.88
C THR A 166 -3.95 8.16 17.38
N TYR A 167 -3.24 7.27 18.07
CA TYR A 167 -3.16 7.26 19.54
C TYR A 167 -1.71 7.13 20.01
N ASP A 168 -1.23 8.14 20.76
CA ASP A 168 0.18 8.27 21.16
C ASP A 168 0.62 7.39 22.34
N GLY A 169 -0.32 6.67 22.97
CA GLY A 169 -0.02 5.78 24.08
C GLY A 169 0.18 6.47 25.43
N THR A 170 -0.22 7.74 25.52
CA THR A 170 -0.26 8.49 26.77
C THR A 170 -1.69 8.66 27.26
N THR A 171 -1.87 9.05 28.52
CA THR A 171 -3.18 9.41 29.07
C THR A 171 -3.46 10.91 28.99
N ASN A 172 -2.79 11.61 28.07
CA ASN A 172 -3.03 13.04 27.85
C ASN A 172 -4.40 13.26 27.19
N TRP A 173 -4.99 14.42 27.46
CA TRP A 173 -6.32 14.77 26.94
C TRP A 173 -6.38 14.81 25.40
N ASP A 174 -5.24 14.98 24.72
CA ASP A 174 -5.11 15.02 23.26
C ASP A 174 -4.39 13.80 22.68
N ALA A 175 -4.27 12.72 23.45
CA ALA A 175 -3.55 11.51 23.07
C ALA A 175 -4.15 10.84 21.82
N VAL A 176 -5.48 10.93 21.66
CA VAL A 176 -6.20 10.49 20.46
C VAL A 176 -6.47 11.70 19.56
N LYS A 177 -6.12 11.57 18.28
CA LYS A 177 -6.40 12.56 17.24
C LYS A 177 -7.03 11.87 16.04
N ILE A 178 -8.00 12.54 15.44
CA ILE A 178 -8.66 12.08 14.21
C ILE A 178 -8.37 13.05 13.07
N TYR A 179 -8.37 12.52 11.85
CA TYR A 179 -8.05 13.26 10.64
C TYR A 179 -9.09 12.95 9.57
N LEU A 180 -9.45 13.97 8.80
CA LEU A 180 -10.35 13.89 7.67
C LEU A 180 -9.62 14.43 6.45
N ASN A 181 -9.54 13.63 5.39
CA ASN A 181 -8.93 14.02 4.11
C ASN A 181 -7.51 14.60 4.27
N GLY A 182 -6.69 13.96 5.11
CA GLY A 182 -5.30 14.32 5.30
C GLY A 182 -5.02 15.53 6.18
N ALA A 183 -6.03 16.07 6.88
CA ALA A 183 -5.88 17.18 7.82
C ALA A 183 -6.52 16.82 9.18
N ARG A 184 -5.99 17.37 10.28
CA ARG A 184 -6.54 17.11 11.61
C ARG A 184 -7.97 17.67 11.70
N ASP A 185 -8.92 16.83 12.10
CA ASP A 185 -10.28 17.28 12.41
C ASP A 185 -10.30 17.84 13.84
N THR A 186 -10.86 19.03 13.98
CA THR A 186 -10.90 19.81 15.22
C THR A 186 -12.33 20.15 15.65
N GLU A 187 -13.35 19.58 14.99
CA GLU A 187 -14.76 19.72 15.41
C GLU A 187 -15.07 19.00 16.74
N SER A 188 -14.07 18.40 17.38
CA SER A 188 -14.13 17.63 18.62
C SER A 188 -15.06 18.20 19.69
N TRP A 189 -16.15 17.48 19.93
CA TRP A 189 -16.89 17.55 21.18
C TRP A 189 -16.35 16.46 22.12
N TYR A 190 -15.68 16.87 23.21
CA TYR A 190 -15.43 16.06 24.42
C TYR A 190 -14.31 14.99 24.40
N PRO A 191 -13.00 15.34 24.34
CA PRO A 191 -11.93 14.35 24.54
C PRO A 191 -11.48 14.36 26.01
N TYR A 192 -11.88 13.35 26.79
CA TYR A 192 -11.26 13.10 28.09
C TYR A 192 -10.73 11.67 28.16
N VAL A 193 -9.59 11.41 27.52
CA VAL A 193 -8.78 10.23 27.87
C VAL A 193 -8.30 10.42 29.30
N THR A 194 -8.86 9.65 30.23
CA THR A 194 -8.52 9.73 31.67
C THR A 194 -7.83 8.49 32.19
N GLN A 195 -7.64 7.47 31.33
CA GLN A 195 -7.11 6.16 31.68
C GLN A 195 -6.33 5.56 30.51
N ASN A 196 -5.48 4.57 30.80
CA ASN A 196 -4.71 3.85 29.78
C ASN A 196 -5.64 3.03 28.87
N LEU A 197 -5.35 3.00 27.57
CA LEU A 197 -5.91 1.99 26.68
C LEU A 197 -5.29 0.63 27.02
N ILE A 198 -6.14 -0.38 27.16
CA ILE A 198 -5.72 -1.76 27.47
C ILE A 198 -6.27 -2.69 26.40
N THR A 199 -5.96 -2.43 25.13
CA THR A 199 -6.41 -3.28 24.02
C THR A 199 -5.85 -4.70 24.20
N PRO A 200 -6.67 -5.73 24.40
CA PRO A 200 -6.17 -7.07 24.69
C PRO A 200 -5.52 -7.71 23.45
N PRO A 201 -4.43 -8.48 23.63
CA PRO A 201 -3.83 -9.24 22.55
C PRO A 201 -4.78 -10.33 22.03
N GLY A 202 -4.61 -10.71 20.77
CA GLY A 202 -5.33 -11.84 20.16
C GLY A 202 -6.81 -11.55 19.87
N THR A 203 -7.20 -10.29 19.76
CA THR A 203 -8.53 -9.89 19.30
C THR A 203 -8.51 -9.62 17.81
N ASP A 204 -9.39 -10.28 17.06
CA ASP A 204 -9.48 -10.12 15.60
C ASP A 204 -9.59 -8.64 15.20
N PHE A 205 -8.95 -8.30 14.08
CA PHE A 205 -9.24 -7.04 13.39
C PHE A 205 -10.48 -7.23 12.53
N ILE A 206 -11.38 -6.26 12.58
CA ILE A 206 -12.72 -6.37 12.04
C ILE A 206 -13.03 -5.12 11.21
N MET A 207 -13.76 -5.30 10.10
CA MET A 207 -14.38 -4.20 9.36
C MET A 207 -15.86 -4.47 9.11
N ALA A 208 -16.68 -3.42 9.13
CA ALA A 208 -18.11 -3.42 8.80
C ALA A 208 -18.97 -4.39 9.63
N PHE A 209 -18.53 -4.74 10.83
CA PHE A 209 -19.29 -5.62 11.71
C PHE A 209 -20.50 -4.90 12.32
N ASN A 210 -21.49 -5.70 12.73
CA ASN A 210 -22.64 -5.16 13.44
C ASN A 210 -22.17 -4.43 14.70
N SER A 211 -22.88 -3.38 15.11
CA SER A 211 -22.53 -2.69 16.34
C SER A 211 -22.51 -3.72 17.48
N PHE A 212 -21.46 -3.68 18.31
CA PHE A 212 -21.31 -4.58 19.47
C PHE A 212 -22.43 -4.41 20.52
N PHE A 213 -23.42 -3.55 20.23
CA PHE A 213 -24.64 -3.30 20.98
C PHE A 213 -25.84 -4.11 20.45
N GLU A 214 -25.61 -5.14 19.63
CA GLU A 214 -26.68 -5.98 19.07
C GLU A 214 -27.69 -6.46 20.14
N GLU A 215 -27.22 -6.81 21.34
CA GLU A 215 -28.11 -7.23 22.45
C GLU A 215 -28.91 -6.05 23.06
N TYR A 216 -28.33 -4.85 23.10
CA TYR A 216 -29.03 -3.63 23.51
C TYR A 216 -30.11 -3.25 22.49
N TYR A 217 -29.79 -3.29 21.19
CA TYR A 217 -30.70 -2.88 20.11
C TYR A 217 -31.78 -3.93 19.76
N LYS A 218 -31.59 -5.22 20.07
CA LYS A 218 -32.64 -6.25 20.00
C LYS A 218 -33.90 -5.92 20.82
N SER A 219 -33.76 -5.08 21.84
CA SER A 219 -34.85 -4.67 22.74
C SER A 219 -35.42 -3.27 22.47
N HIS A 220 -34.87 -2.51 21.49
CA HIS A 220 -35.27 -1.12 21.25
C HIS A 220 -36.55 -1.00 20.39
N PRO A 221 -37.45 -0.03 20.69
CA PRO A 221 -38.75 0.13 20.02
C PRO A 221 -38.66 0.47 18.53
N ASP A 222 -37.52 0.97 18.06
CA ASP A 222 -37.32 1.46 16.70
C ASP A 222 -37.13 0.34 15.67
N GLY A 223 -37.08 -0.93 16.13
CA GLY A 223 -37.16 -2.12 15.29
C GLY A 223 -35.93 -2.34 14.41
N GLN A 224 -35.12 -3.36 14.75
CA GLN A 224 -34.27 -4.11 13.80
C GLN A 224 -33.56 -3.25 12.73
N LEU A 225 -32.95 -2.12 13.11
CA LEU A 225 -32.11 -1.39 12.18
C LEU A 225 -30.84 -2.21 11.99
N ASP A 226 -30.53 -2.56 10.74
CA ASP A 226 -29.22 -3.11 10.41
C ASP A 226 -28.17 -2.03 10.67
N HIS A 227 -27.44 -2.17 11.77
CA HIS A 227 -26.38 -1.24 12.17
C HIS A 227 -25.04 -1.58 11.53
N ARG A 228 -25.01 -2.59 10.64
CA ARG A 228 -23.82 -2.90 9.85
C ARG A 228 -23.52 -1.76 8.90
N PHE A 229 -22.24 -1.62 8.59
CA PHE A 229 -21.83 -0.68 7.57
C PHE A 229 -22.23 -1.19 6.19
N HIS A 230 -22.95 -0.35 5.45
CA HIS A 230 -23.22 -0.57 4.03
C HIS A 230 -22.38 0.42 3.22
N GLY A 231 -21.47 -0.07 2.40
CA GLY A 231 -20.59 0.79 1.61
C GLY A 231 -19.24 0.14 1.30
N ALA A 232 -18.32 0.97 0.82
CA ALA A 232 -16.98 0.56 0.44
C ALA A 232 -15.92 1.09 1.41
N MET A 233 -14.91 0.26 1.69
CA MET A 233 -13.67 0.65 2.35
C MET A 233 -12.49 0.22 1.51
N ASP A 234 -11.45 1.07 1.51
CA ASP A 234 -10.30 0.90 0.63
C ASP A 234 -9.03 1.31 1.36
N GLU A 235 -7.90 0.73 0.97
CA GLU A 235 -6.57 1.08 1.48
C GLU A 235 -6.52 1.09 3.02
N VAL A 236 -6.88 -0.03 3.66
CA VAL A 236 -7.01 -0.10 5.12
C VAL A 236 -5.65 -0.45 5.74
N ALA A 237 -5.11 0.42 6.59
CA ALA A 237 -3.76 0.29 7.12
C ALA A 237 -3.70 0.47 8.65
N VAL A 238 -2.85 -0.33 9.30
CA VAL A 238 -2.54 -0.23 10.73
C VAL A 238 -1.05 -0.05 10.94
N PHE A 239 -0.67 0.98 11.70
CA PHE A 239 0.70 1.29 12.05
C PHE A 239 0.94 1.13 13.55
N ASN A 240 2.13 0.69 13.94
CA ASN A 240 2.57 0.60 15.35
C ASN A 240 3.24 1.88 15.87
N TYR A 241 3.00 2.99 15.19
CA TYR A 241 3.46 4.31 15.58
C TYR A 241 2.41 5.36 15.24
N VAL A 242 2.62 6.56 15.76
CA VAL A 242 1.79 7.72 15.46
C VAL A 242 2.26 8.33 14.15
N LEU A 243 1.45 8.20 13.09
CA LEU A 243 1.71 8.96 11.87
C LEU A 243 1.65 10.45 12.17
N THR A 244 2.59 11.17 11.58
CA THR A 244 2.57 12.63 11.56
C THR A 244 1.46 13.12 10.62
N GLU A 245 0.98 14.35 10.85
CA GLU A 245 -0.02 14.96 9.95
C GLU A 245 0.47 15.04 8.50
N ALA A 246 1.78 15.22 8.28
CA ALA A 246 2.37 15.21 6.95
C ALA A 246 2.31 13.83 6.27
N GLU A 247 2.55 12.74 7.02
CA GLU A 247 2.42 11.37 6.49
C GLU A 247 0.95 11.06 6.13
N ILE A 248 0.01 11.37 7.02
CA ILE A 248 -1.44 11.19 6.77
C ILE A 248 -1.87 12.03 5.55
N ASN A 249 -1.37 13.26 5.41
CA ASN A 249 -1.64 14.08 4.24
C ASN A 249 -1.09 13.45 2.97
N GLN A 250 0.12 12.91 3.00
CA GLN A 250 0.72 12.24 1.86
C GLN A 250 -0.07 10.99 1.44
N HIS A 251 -0.51 10.17 2.39
CA HIS A 251 -1.35 8.99 2.11
C HIS A 251 -2.69 9.39 1.47
N TYR A 252 -3.31 10.46 1.97
CA TYR A 252 -4.50 11.05 1.33
C TYR A 252 -4.21 11.51 -0.11
N GLN A 253 -3.10 12.23 -0.35
CA GLN A 253 -2.74 12.68 -1.71
C GLN A 253 -2.46 11.50 -2.65
N ASN A 254 -1.86 10.40 -2.16
CA ASN A 254 -1.68 9.18 -2.94
C ASN A 254 -3.04 8.63 -3.39
N GLY A 255 -3.99 8.48 -2.47
CA GLY A 255 -5.34 8.02 -2.82
C GLY A 255 -6.07 8.97 -3.79
N VAL A 256 -5.89 10.29 -3.68
CA VAL A 256 -6.41 11.26 -4.67
C VAL A 256 -5.79 11.03 -6.05
N ALA A 257 -4.51 10.67 -6.11
CA ALA A 257 -3.80 10.30 -7.33
C ALA A 257 -4.08 8.86 -7.79
N VAL A 258 -4.97 8.13 -7.11
CA VAL A 258 -5.27 6.70 -7.38
C VAL A 258 -4.01 5.84 -7.24
N LEU A 259 -3.20 6.17 -6.25
CA LEU A 259 -2.00 5.43 -5.85
C LEU A 259 -2.21 4.84 -4.46
N PRO A 260 -1.64 3.66 -4.18
CA PRO A 260 -1.66 3.10 -2.84
C PRO A 260 -0.88 3.99 -1.86
N TYR A 261 -1.06 3.78 -0.55
CA TYR A 261 -0.25 4.46 0.46
C TYR A 261 1.24 4.19 0.26
N CYS A 262 1.57 2.95 -0.08
CA CYS A 262 2.92 2.53 -0.42
C CYS A 262 2.90 1.28 -1.31
N GLU A 263 4.01 0.99 -1.98
CA GLU A 263 4.18 -0.28 -2.68
C GLU A 263 5.00 -1.26 -1.81
N PRO A 264 4.41 -2.40 -1.39
CA PRO A 264 5.11 -3.42 -0.63
C PRO A 264 6.08 -4.18 -1.52
N THR A 265 7.26 -4.45 -0.97
CA THR A 265 8.25 -5.33 -1.61
C THR A 265 7.76 -6.79 -1.52
N VAL A 266 7.67 -7.47 -2.66
CA VAL A 266 7.40 -8.91 -2.71
C VAL A 266 8.67 -9.66 -2.37
N ASN A 267 8.60 -10.51 -1.34
CA ASN A 267 9.66 -11.46 -1.09
C ASN A 267 9.54 -12.62 -2.10
N VAL A 268 10.62 -12.87 -2.83
CA VAL A 268 10.72 -13.94 -3.82
C VAL A 268 11.79 -14.93 -3.39
N ALA A 269 11.53 -16.22 -3.62
CA ALA A 269 12.58 -17.22 -3.52
C ALA A 269 13.51 -17.08 -4.73
N ILE A 270 14.81 -17.24 -4.50
CA ILE A 270 15.81 -17.22 -5.57
C ILE A 270 16.73 -18.43 -5.41
N ASP A 271 17.28 -18.89 -6.52
CA ASP A 271 18.30 -19.94 -6.57
C ASP A 271 19.50 -19.45 -7.39
N ILE A 272 20.67 -19.35 -6.74
CA ILE A 272 21.93 -18.96 -7.38
C ILE A 272 22.61 -20.22 -7.90
N LYS A 273 22.80 -20.30 -9.22
CA LYS A 273 23.18 -21.53 -9.94
C LYS A 273 22.09 -22.61 -9.89
N PRO A 274 20.91 -22.32 -10.47
CA PRO A 274 19.86 -23.32 -10.61
C PRO A 274 20.38 -24.62 -11.23
N GLY A 275 20.03 -25.75 -10.61
CA GLY A 275 20.49 -27.09 -10.97
C GLY A 275 21.84 -27.51 -10.37
N SER A 276 22.52 -26.64 -9.64
CA SER A 276 23.73 -26.95 -8.88
C SER A 276 23.39 -27.32 -7.43
N THR A 277 24.21 -28.17 -6.80
CA THR A 277 24.11 -28.45 -5.35
C THR A 277 24.89 -27.43 -4.50
N SER A 278 25.58 -26.49 -5.15
CA SER A 278 26.39 -25.48 -4.48
C SER A 278 26.40 -24.18 -5.27
N ASN A 279 26.28 -23.10 -4.51
CA ASN A 279 26.26 -21.72 -5.01
C ASN A 279 27.67 -21.12 -4.95
N CYS A 280 28.71 -21.96 -5.03
CA CYS A 280 30.10 -21.50 -4.97
C CYS A 280 30.53 -20.92 -6.31
N PHE A 281 31.11 -19.72 -6.34
CA PHE A 281 31.65 -19.13 -7.55
C PHE A 281 32.90 -18.28 -7.27
N ASN A 282 33.71 -18.09 -8.31
CA ASN A 282 34.81 -17.16 -8.27
C ASN A 282 34.27 -15.77 -8.61
N ASN A 283 34.39 -14.85 -7.66
CA ASN A 283 34.06 -13.45 -7.85
C ASN A 283 35.35 -12.70 -8.24
N ASN A 284 35.67 -12.75 -9.53
CA ASN A 284 36.85 -12.10 -10.09
C ASN A 284 36.49 -11.10 -11.20
N GLY A 285 35.20 -10.84 -11.40
CA GLY A 285 34.68 -9.98 -12.47
C GLY A 285 34.63 -10.62 -13.84
N TYR A 286 35.06 -11.88 -13.98
CA TYR A 286 35.08 -12.62 -15.24
C TYR A 286 34.02 -13.70 -15.25
N GLY A 287 32.81 -13.36 -15.66
CA GLY A 287 31.79 -14.39 -15.84
C GLY A 287 30.39 -13.87 -16.05
N ALA A 288 29.46 -14.80 -15.87
CA ALA A 288 28.08 -14.50 -15.55
C ALA A 288 27.58 -15.54 -14.55
N LEU A 289 26.85 -15.09 -13.54
CA LEU A 289 26.27 -15.94 -12.51
C LEU A 289 24.79 -16.17 -12.85
N PRO A 290 24.37 -17.39 -13.20
CA PRO A 290 22.96 -17.68 -13.38
C PRO A 290 22.21 -17.58 -12.04
N VAL A 291 21.09 -16.87 -12.03
CA VAL A 291 20.19 -16.74 -10.89
C VAL A 291 18.76 -16.95 -11.38
N ALA A 292 18.04 -17.87 -10.76
CA ALA A 292 16.61 -18.03 -10.96
C ALA A 292 15.84 -17.25 -9.88
N ILE A 293 14.85 -16.46 -10.30
CA ILE A 293 13.82 -15.91 -9.43
C ILE A 293 12.61 -16.82 -9.60
N LEU A 294 12.30 -17.56 -8.54
CA LEU A 294 11.40 -18.70 -8.62
C LEU A 294 9.94 -18.24 -8.68
N GLY A 295 9.19 -18.82 -9.63
CA GLY A 295 7.75 -18.71 -9.70
C GLY A 295 7.08 -19.43 -8.52
N SER A 296 5.82 -19.08 -8.24
CA SER A 296 5.00 -19.81 -7.27
C SER A 296 3.52 -19.57 -7.51
N SER A 297 2.65 -20.21 -6.71
CA SER A 297 1.21 -19.92 -6.70
C SER A 297 0.88 -18.45 -6.42
N ASN A 298 1.80 -17.72 -5.78
CA ASN A 298 1.58 -16.35 -5.32
C ASN A 298 2.49 -15.34 -6.05
N PHE A 299 3.31 -15.78 -6.99
CA PHE A 299 4.23 -14.91 -7.73
C PHE A 299 4.48 -15.43 -9.15
N ASP A 300 4.07 -14.65 -10.15
CA ASP A 300 4.36 -14.90 -11.56
C ASP A 300 5.70 -14.28 -11.95
N ALA A 301 6.75 -15.10 -12.07
CA ALA A 301 8.08 -14.63 -12.41
C ALA A 301 8.18 -14.03 -13.84
N ASN A 302 7.21 -14.31 -14.72
CA ASN A 302 7.13 -13.65 -16.03
C ASN A 302 6.93 -12.14 -15.91
N GLN A 303 6.41 -11.67 -14.77
CA GLN A 303 6.22 -10.25 -14.54
C GLN A 303 7.51 -9.54 -14.12
N VAL A 304 8.61 -10.24 -13.86
CA VAL A 304 9.88 -9.61 -13.47
C VAL A 304 10.42 -8.78 -14.65
N ASN A 305 10.79 -7.53 -14.38
CA ASN A 305 11.52 -6.72 -15.35
C ASN A 305 13.04 -6.95 -15.19
N PRO A 306 13.70 -7.69 -16.10
CA PRO A 306 15.12 -8.01 -15.98
C PRO A 306 16.04 -6.79 -16.02
N GLU A 307 15.59 -5.65 -16.55
CA GLU A 307 16.38 -4.40 -16.55
C GLU A 307 16.61 -3.84 -15.15
N THR A 308 15.76 -4.22 -14.19
CA THR A 308 15.80 -3.72 -12.81
C THR A 308 16.46 -4.69 -11.84
N VAL A 309 16.72 -5.93 -12.28
CA VAL A 309 17.25 -6.99 -11.42
C VAL A 309 18.72 -6.75 -11.13
N ALA A 310 19.07 -6.79 -9.85
CA ALA A 310 20.44 -6.74 -9.38
C ALA A 310 20.67 -7.69 -8.20
N LEU A 311 21.83 -8.34 -8.17
CA LEU A 311 22.29 -9.19 -7.07
C LEU A 311 23.47 -8.49 -6.38
N ASN A 312 23.29 -8.01 -5.15
CA ASN A 312 24.26 -7.15 -4.45
C ASN A 312 24.74 -5.95 -5.30
N GLY A 313 23.85 -5.41 -6.15
CA GLY A 313 24.17 -4.31 -7.07
C GLY A 313 24.80 -4.74 -8.40
N MET A 314 25.14 -6.02 -8.58
CA MET A 314 25.55 -6.57 -9.88
C MET A 314 24.33 -6.75 -10.77
N VAL A 315 24.37 -6.20 -11.98
CA VAL A 315 23.22 -6.13 -12.90
C VAL A 315 23.16 -7.33 -13.85
N VAL A 316 22.01 -7.53 -14.48
CA VAL A 316 21.86 -8.52 -15.56
C VAL A 316 22.80 -8.20 -16.72
N LYS A 317 23.53 -9.21 -17.19
CA LYS A 317 24.49 -9.11 -18.28
C LYS A 317 23.79 -8.77 -19.59
N ALA A 318 24.24 -7.70 -20.23
CA ALA A 318 23.85 -7.33 -21.59
C ALA A 318 24.86 -7.87 -22.62
N VAL A 319 24.39 -8.36 -23.76
CA VAL A 319 25.25 -8.83 -24.85
C VAL A 319 24.85 -8.25 -26.21
N GLY A 320 25.84 -8.19 -27.11
CA GLY A 320 25.66 -7.77 -28.49
C GLY A 320 25.41 -6.26 -28.64
N LYS A 321 25.24 -5.82 -29.90
CA LYS A 321 25.08 -4.39 -30.23
C LYS A 321 23.74 -3.79 -29.79
N SER A 322 22.75 -4.63 -29.50
CA SER A 322 21.42 -4.21 -29.05
C SER A 322 21.29 -4.16 -27.53
N ASN A 323 22.37 -4.41 -26.78
CA ASN A 323 22.35 -4.55 -25.31
C ASN A 323 21.25 -5.52 -24.83
N LYS A 324 21.11 -6.66 -25.52
CA LYS A 324 20.11 -7.65 -25.14
C LYS A 324 20.49 -8.22 -23.77
N LEU A 325 19.62 -8.07 -22.79
CA LEU A 325 19.80 -8.70 -21.48
C LEU A 325 19.71 -10.23 -21.61
N LEU A 326 20.62 -10.92 -20.93
CA LEU A 326 20.62 -12.35 -20.79
C LEU A 326 19.63 -12.75 -19.69
N ALA A 327 18.37 -12.82 -20.08
CA ALA A 327 17.27 -13.30 -19.27
C ALA A 327 16.36 -14.19 -20.12
N HIS A 328 15.78 -15.22 -19.51
CA HIS A 328 14.75 -16.05 -20.12
C HIS A 328 13.85 -16.66 -19.05
N ILE A 329 12.75 -17.25 -19.50
CA ILE A 329 11.79 -17.92 -18.64
C ILE A 329 11.97 -19.43 -18.77
N GLU A 330 12.08 -20.13 -17.64
CA GLU A 330 12.28 -21.58 -17.57
C GLU A 330 11.78 -22.10 -16.22
N ASP A 331 11.19 -23.29 -16.17
CA ASP A 331 10.90 -23.98 -14.91
C ASP A 331 12.17 -24.75 -14.48
N THR A 332 12.96 -24.14 -13.58
CA THR A 332 14.30 -24.64 -13.23
C THR A 332 14.30 -25.71 -12.16
N ASN A 333 13.23 -25.78 -11.36
CA ASN A 333 13.08 -26.73 -10.25
C ASN A 333 12.01 -27.81 -10.52
N SER A 334 11.35 -27.77 -11.68
CA SER A 334 10.28 -28.68 -12.10
C SER A 334 9.05 -28.67 -11.18
N ASP A 335 8.72 -27.52 -10.60
CA ASP A 335 7.55 -27.36 -9.73
C ASP A 335 6.27 -26.98 -10.50
N GLY A 336 6.37 -26.75 -11.81
CA GLY A 336 5.26 -26.37 -12.68
C GLY A 336 4.97 -24.87 -12.73
N PHE A 337 5.72 -24.05 -11.99
CA PHE A 337 5.75 -22.59 -12.13
C PHE A 337 6.97 -22.19 -12.96
N MET A 338 6.78 -21.17 -13.80
CA MET A 338 7.89 -20.66 -14.61
C MET A 338 8.73 -19.69 -13.78
N ASP A 339 10.05 -19.78 -13.89
CA ASP A 339 11.03 -18.91 -13.22
C ASP A 339 11.61 -17.89 -14.18
N MET A 340 12.03 -16.75 -13.63
CA MET A 340 12.86 -15.79 -14.37
C MET A 340 14.33 -16.12 -14.12
N VAL A 341 15.00 -16.64 -15.14
CA VAL A 341 16.43 -16.94 -15.10
C VAL A 341 17.20 -15.78 -15.71
N VAL A 342 18.06 -15.15 -14.92
CA VAL A 342 18.94 -14.06 -15.36
C VAL A 342 20.40 -14.48 -15.25
N GLN A 343 21.23 -13.96 -16.15
CA GLN A 343 22.69 -14.09 -16.05
C GLN A 343 23.24 -12.78 -15.48
N ILE A 344 23.60 -12.77 -14.19
CA ILE A 344 24.17 -11.60 -13.53
C ILE A 344 25.61 -11.41 -13.99
N GLN A 345 25.97 -10.21 -14.41
CA GLN A 345 27.36 -9.89 -14.76
C GLN A 345 28.18 -9.82 -13.47
N ASP A 346 29.13 -10.75 -13.32
CA ASP A 346 30.05 -10.75 -12.19
C ASP A 346 30.87 -9.45 -12.17
N ALA A 347 31.13 -8.94 -10.97
CA ALA A 347 31.86 -7.71 -10.75
C ALA A 347 32.86 -7.92 -9.60
N ASP A 348 34.15 -7.81 -9.94
CA ASP A 348 35.25 -8.04 -9.00
C ASP A 348 35.08 -7.21 -7.73
N GLY A 349 35.22 -7.87 -6.58
CA GLY A 349 35.03 -7.24 -5.26
C GLY A 349 33.58 -6.95 -4.86
N ALA A 350 32.57 -7.42 -5.61
CA ALA A 350 31.16 -7.26 -5.21
C ALA A 350 30.80 -8.07 -3.95
N TYR A 351 31.60 -9.08 -3.62
CA TYR A 351 31.47 -9.85 -2.38
C TYR A 351 32.80 -9.83 -1.61
N ALA A 352 32.72 -9.57 -0.32
CA ALA A 352 33.87 -9.66 0.58
C ALA A 352 34.20 -11.14 0.90
N SER A 353 35.48 -11.41 1.19
CA SER A 353 35.91 -12.74 1.62
C SER A 353 35.15 -13.18 2.87
N GLY A 354 34.47 -14.33 2.78
CA GLY A 354 33.67 -14.89 3.87
C GLY A 354 32.20 -14.46 3.88
N GLU A 355 31.74 -13.65 2.91
CA GLU A 355 30.31 -13.43 2.71
C GLU A 355 29.62 -14.73 2.27
N THR A 356 28.48 -15.01 2.89
CA THR A 356 27.73 -16.25 2.71
C THR A 356 26.30 -16.02 2.24
N LEU A 357 25.90 -14.77 2.02
CA LEU A 357 24.54 -14.40 1.64
C LEU A 357 24.57 -13.38 0.51
N ALA A 358 23.82 -13.66 -0.55
CA ALA A 358 23.53 -12.73 -1.61
C ALA A 358 22.08 -12.23 -1.49
N THR A 359 21.85 -10.97 -1.85
CA THR A 359 20.53 -10.34 -1.88
C THR A 359 20.22 -9.88 -3.29
N LEU A 360 19.11 -10.35 -3.83
CA LEU A 360 18.53 -9.88 -5.07
C LEU A 360 17.51 -8.78 -4.77
N ALA A 361 17.54 -7.73 -5.58
CA ALA A 361 16.50 -6.72 -5.65
C ALA A 361 16.09 -6.53 -7.12
N GLY A 362 14.85 -6.15 -7.36
CA GLY A 362 14.35 -5.82 -8.68
C GLY A 362 12.93 -5.30 -8.63
N LYS A 363 12.30 -5.18 -9.80
CA LYS A 363 10.90 -4.81 -9.93
C LYS A 363 10.19 -5.71 -10.93
N THR A 364 8.89 -5.83 -10.80
CA THR A 364 8.02 -6.31 -11.88
C THR A 364 7.81 -5.23 -12.95
N PHE A 365 7.30 -5.58 -14.13
CA PHE A 365 6.90 -4.61 -15.17
C PHE A 365 5.83 -3.62 -14.69
N SER A 366 5.03 -3.99 -13.69
CA SER A 366 4.08 -3.10 -13.03
C SER A 366 4.72 -2.08 -12.06
N GLY A 367 6.01 -2.26 -11.75
CA GLY A 367 6.77 -1.40 -10.84
C GLY A 367 6.90 -1.93 -9.41
N LYS A 368 6.20 -3.01 -9.05
CA LYS A 368 6.24 -3.64 -7.73
C LYS A 368 7.65 -4.14 -7.41
N ASP A 369 8.22 -3.72 -6.28
CA ASP A 369 9.54 -4.16 -5.82
C ASP A 369 9.53 -5.66 -5.50
N ILE A 370 10.62 -6.34 -5.82
CA ILE A 370 10.88 -7.73 -5.44
C ILE A 370 12.21 -7.81 -4.69
N LYS A 371 12.31 -8.71 -3.72
CA LYS A 371 13.54 -8.98 -2.98
C LYS A 371 13.67 -10.47 -2.69
N GLY A 372 14.86 -11.02 -2.90
CA GLY A 372 15.17 -12.41 -2.57
C GLY A 372 16.55 -12.54 -1.94
N THR A 373 16.81 -13.64 -1.25
CA THR A 373 18.13 -13.96 -0.72
C THR A 373 18.45 -15.42 -0.93
N ASP A 374 19.72 -15.72 -1.18
CA ASP A 374 20.25 -17.08 -1.24
C ASP A 374 21.66 -17.12 -0.66
N THR A 375 22.05 -18.30 -0.19
CA THR A 375 23.39 -18.55 0.32
C THR A 375 24.41 -18.64 -0.80
N ILE A 376 25.65 -18.25 -0.53
CA ILE A 376 26.77 -18.29 -1.47
C ILE A 376 28.04 -18.77 -0.77
N CYS A 377 29.03 -19.15 -1.58
CA CYS A 377 30.40 -19.37 -1.13
C CYS A 377 31.38 -18.81 -2.17
N ILE A 378 32.30 -17.95 -1.74
CA ILE A 378 33.30 -17.39 -2.64
C ILE A 378 34.50 -18.34 -2.69
N VAL A 379 34.87 -18.78 -3.90
CA VAL A 379 36.04 -19.61 -4.15
C VAL A 379 37.11 -18.83 -4.94
N PRO A 380 38.42 -19.12 -4.75
CA PRO A 380 39.51 -18.40 -5.42
C PRO A 380 39.52 -18.47 -6.94
#